data_AF-A0A3G8R8D2-F1
#
_entry.id   AF-A0A3G8R8D2-F1
#
_cell.length_a   1.000
_cell.length_b   1.000
_cell.length_c   1.000
_cell.angle_alpha   90.00
_cell.angle_beta   90.00
_cell.angle_gamma   90.00
#
_symmetry.space_group_name_H-M   'P 1'
#
loop_
_entity.id
_entity.type
_entity.pdbx_description
1 polymer ?
#
loop_
_entity_poly.entity_id
_entity_poly.type
_entity_poly.pdbx_seq_one_letter_code
_entity_poly.pdbx_strand_id
1 'polypeptide(L)'
;MKYLKDCPEPGMGTWYFEIDSDGVAYRQIVIQDDGTFIASNRKHEQYHFLLAEKAIDDTEPYYTKITKKEFEEVWSNNLHTFKKEWHQIKNALPVGTKVTGHIEAFFPHGTLIHIFQHNAVGLADTHSYAEKAPSEWMYPRHEITAIVQGYDELNQWVILEQTQVFENQFTG
;
A
#
# COMPACT_ATOMS: atom_id res chain seq x y z
N MET A 1 -1.90 6.69 16.15
CA MET A 1 -1.96 5.29 15.70
C MET A 1 -2.01 4.36 16.90
N LYS A 2 -2.84 3.32 16.80
CA LYS A 2 -2.90 2.15 17.67
C LYS A 2 -2.35 0.95 16.91
N TYR A 3 -1.85 -0.05 17.63
CA TYR A 3 -1.24 -1.23 17.04
C TYR A 3 -1.86 -2.48 17.66
N LEU A 4 -2.32 -3.39 16.80
CA LEU A 4 -3.04 -4.59 17.20
C LEU A 4 -2.44 -5.81 16.53
N LYS A 5 -2.60 -6.96 17.17
CA LYS A 5 -2.46 -8.25 16.51
C LYS A 5 -3.66 -9.15 16.80
N ASP A 6 -3.94 -10.04 15.87
CA ASP A 6 -4.94 -11.09 16.00
C ASP A 6 -4.31 -12.44 15.61
N CYS A 7 -4.63 -13.48 16.37
CA CYS A 7 -4.19 -14.85 16.14
C CYS A 7 -5.42 -15.75 16.26
N PRO A 8 -6.26 -15.80 15.22
CA PRO A 8 -7.59 -16.38 15.31
C PRO A 8 -7.52 -17.90 15.54
N GLU A 9 -6.91 -18.65 14.61
CA GLU A 9 -6.78 -20.11 14.68
C GLU A 9 -5.48 -20.60 14.00
N PRO A 10 -4.95 -21.78 14.38
CA PRO A 10 -3.86 -22.42 13.65
C PRO A 10 -4.23 -22.63 12.16
N GLY A 11 -3.35 -22.25 11.24
CA GLY A 11 -3.59 -22.28 9.80
C GLY A 11 -3.98 -20.95 9.18
N MET A 12 -4.36 -19.94 9.98
CA MET A 12 -4.85 -18.64 9.50
C MET A 12 -3.79 -17.53 9.55
N GLY A 13 -2.61 -17.83 10.08
CA GLY A 13 -1.53 -16.87 10.29
C GLY A 13 -1.82 -15.87 11.42
N THR A 14 -0.82 -15.05 11.74
CA THR A 14 -0.93 -13.95 12.69
C THR A 14 -1.08 -12.63 11.94
N TRP A 15 -2.13 -11.88 12.25
CA TRP A 15 -2.47 -10.61 11.63
C TRP A 15 -1.97 -9.47 12.50
N TYR A 16 -1.44 -8.43 11.88
CA TYR A 16 -0.96 -7.22 12.53
C TYR A 16 -1.55 -6.00 11.84
N PHE A 17 -1.98 -5.02 12.63
CA PHE A 17 -2.65 -3.82 12.15
C PHE A 17 -2.04 -2.56 12.78
N GLU A 18 -1.80 -1.55 11.96
CA GLU A 18 -1.65 -0.16 12.38
C GLU A 18 -2.92 0.58 11.99
N ILE A 19 -3.64 1.10 13.00
CA ILE A 19 -4.91 1.81 12.81
C ILE A 19 -4.85 3.21 13.42
N ASP A 20 -5.72 4.11 12.97
CA ASP A 20 -5.91 5.42 13.61
C ASP A 20 -6.85 5.35 14.84
N SER A 21 -7.36 6.50 15.29
CA SER A 21 -8.31 6.56 16.41
C SER A 21 -9.69 6.01 16.07
N ASP A 22 -10.08 6.07 14.79
CA ASP A 22 -11.40 5.72 14.26
C ASP A 22 -11.44 4.28 13.74
N GLY A 23 -10.33 3.56 13.85
CA GLY A 23 -10.20 2.16 13.44
C GLY A 23 -9.79 1.96 11.99
N VAL A 24 -9.48 3.04 11.25
CA VAL A 24 -9.05 2.94 9.85
C VAL A 24 -7.64 2.35 9.80
N ALA A 25 -7.47 1.26 9.05
CA ALA A 25 -6.19 0.61 8.89
C ALA A 25 -5.30 1.37 7.88
N TYR A 26 -4.08 1.70 8.30
CA TYR A 26 -3.06 2.30 7.45
C TYR A 26 -2.07 1.23 6.95
N ARG A 27 -1.62 0.33 7.82
CA ARG A 27 -0.77 -0.79 7.47
C ARG A 27 -1.33 -2.09 8.04
N GLN A 28 -1.22 -3.15 7.25
CA GLN A 28 -1.63 -4.48 7.66
C GLN A 28 -0.66 -5.52 7.12
N ILE A 29 -0.32 -6.51 7.94
CA ILE A 29 0.53 -7.62 7.53
C ILE A 29 0.07 -8.91 8.19
N VAL A 30 0.07 -9.98 7.41
CA VAL A 30 -0.22 -11.35 7.87
C VAL A 30 1.04 -12.17 7.72
N ILE A 31 1.47 -12.80 8.81
CA ILE A 31 2.50 -13.83 8.78
C ILE A 31 1.78 -15.18 8.71
N GLN A 32 1.91 -15.89 7.60
CA GLN A 32 1.34 -17.22 7.44
C GLN A 32 2.15 -18.26 8.23
N ASP A 33 1.55 -19.42 8.46
CA ASP A 33 2.18 -20.52 9.23
C ASP A 33 3.46 -21.06 8.58
N ASP A 34 3.60 -20.91 7.25
CA ASP A 34 4.80 -21.26 6.50
C ASP A 34 5.92 -20.19 6.56
N GLY A 35 5.66 -19.08 7.27
CA GLY A 35 6.58 -17.95 7.43
C GLY A 35 6.52 -16.92 6.31
N THR A 36 5.64 -17.07 5.33
CA THR A 36 5.45 -16.06 4.27
C THR A 36 4.67 -14.85 4.78
N PHE A 37 4.88 -13.71 4.11
CA PHE A 37 4.24 -12.44 4.46
C PHE A 37 3.27 -12.00 3.38
N ILE A 38 2.08 -11.56 3.79
CA ILE A 38 1.17 -10.79 2.94
C ILE A 38 1.00 -9.42 3.58
N ALA A 39 1.49 -8.37 2.92
CA ALA A 39 1.53 -7.02 3.47
C ALA A 39 0.78 -6.02 2.58
N SER A 40 0.13 -5.04 3.22
CA SER A 40 -0.68 -4.02 2.56
C SER A 40 0.10 -3.07 1.66
N ASN A 41 1.43 -3.10 1.67
CA ASN A 41 2.25 -2.18 0.88
C ASN A 41 2.59 -2.69 -0.52
N ARG A 42 2.23 -3.93 -0.85
CA ARG A 42 2.55 -4.53 -2.14
C ARG A 42 1.41 -5.41 -2.62
N LYS A 43 1.35 -5.59 -3.93
CA LYS A 43 0.41 -6.50 -4.56
C LYS A 43 0.83 -7.95 -4.28
N HIS A 44 -0.03 -8.70 -3.64
CA HIS A 44 0.05 -10.15 -3.55
C HIS A 44 -0.67 -10.79 -4.74
N GLU A 45 -0.12 -11.87 -5.31
CA GLU A 45 -0.67 -12.50 -6.51
C GLU A 45 -2.13 -12.96 -6.34
N GLN A 46 -2.45 -13.56 -5.18
CA GLN A 46 -3.79 -14.09 -4.91
C GLN A 46 -4.75 -13.09 -4.25
N TYR A 47 -4.23 -12.18 -3.42
CA TYR A 47 -5.04 -11.36 -2.51
C TYR A 47 -4.95 -9.86 -2.83
N HIS A 48 -4.23 -9.50 -3.90
CA HIS A 48 -4.00 -8.12 -4.30
C HIS A 48 -3.38 -7.31 -3.14
N PHE A 49 -3.92 -6.14 -2.81
CA PHE A 49 -3.51 -5.36 -1.65
C PHE A 49 -4.36 -5.73 -0.43
N LEU A 50 -3.72 -6.24 0.62
CA LEU A 50 -4.39 -6.68 1.84
C LEU A 50 -4.50 -5.53 2.85
N LEU A 51 -5.61 -4.79 2.84
CA LEU A 51 -5.90 -3.76 3.83
C LEU A 51 -7.38 -3.85 4.26
N ALA A 52 -7.66 -3.76 5.56
CA ALA A 52 -9.02 -3.80 6.07
C ALA A 52 -9.87 -2.64 5.53
N GLU A 53 -10.97 -2.98 4.85
CA GLU A 53 -11.91 -1.99 4.28
C GLU A 53 -12.84 -1.38 5.35
N LYS A 54 -13.06 -2.09 6.46
CA LYS A 54 -13.91 -1.65 7.57
C LYS A 54 -13.05 -1.21 8.74
N ALA A 55 -13.57 -0.23 9.48
CA ALA A 55 -12.98 0.20 10.73
C ALA A 55 -12.85 -0.98 11.71
N ILE A 56 -11.67 -1.10 12.31
CA ILE A 56 -11.35 -2.12 13.31
C ILE A 56 -11.73 -1.60 14.69
N ASP A 57 -12.60 -2.34 15.38
CA ASP A 57 -12.94 -2.08 16.77
C ASP A 57 -11.84 -2.65 17.69
N ASP A 58 -10.99 -1.78 18.23
CA ASP A 58 -9.89 -2.17 19.13
C ASP A 58 -10.33 -2.54 20.55
N THR A 59 -11.64 -2.60 20.81
CA THR A 59 -12.23 -3.08 22.06
C THR A 59 -12.64 -4.55 22.01
N GLU A 60 -12.68 -5.14 20.81
CA GLU A 60 -12.98 -6.55 20.63
C GLU A 60 -11.94 -7.45 21.33
N PRO A 61 -12.38 -8.50 22.05
CA PRO A 61 -11.53 -9.24 22.97
C PRO A 61 -10.48 -10.13 22.29
N TYR A 62 -10.63 -10.40 21.00
CA TYR A 62 -9.68 -11.21 20.23
C TYR A 62 -8.45 -10.39 19.77
N TYR A 63 -8.52 -9.06 19.77
CA TYR A 63 -7.35 -8.24 19.50
C TYR A 63 -6.43 -8.11 20.71
N THR A 64 -5.15 -8.38 20.49
CA THR A 64 -4.10 -8.05 21.45
C THR A 64 -3.46 -6.73 21.08
N LYS A 65 -3.47 -5.76 22.00
CA LYS A 65 -2.74 -4.50 21.84
C LYS A 65 -1.24 -4.75 21.92
N ILE A 66 -0.51 -4.26 20.93
CA ILE A 66 0.94 -4.35 20.86
C ILE A 66 1.55 -2.96 20.83
N THR A 67 2.85 -2.90 21.07
CA THR A 67 3.62 -1.66 20.93
C THR A 67 3.88 -1.36 19.45
N LYS A 68 4.09 -0.07 19.14
CA LYS A 68 4.61 0.33 17.83
C LYS A 68 5.88 -0.44 17.45
N LYS A 69 6.79 -0.61 18.41
CA LYS A 69 8.07 -1.28 18.18
C LYS A 69 7.88 -2.71 17.67
N GLU A 70 7.00 -3.48 18.32
CA GLU A 70 6.69 -4.86 17.89
C GLU A 70 6.11 -4.91 16.47
N PHE A 71 5.21 -3.97 16.13
CA PHE A 71 4.68 -3.89 14.76
C PHE A 71 5.78 -3.58 13.74
N GLU A 72 6.64 -2.58 14.01
CA GLU A 72 7.70 -2.17 13.08
C GLU A 72 8.76 -3.25 12.90
N GLU A 73 9.03 -4.09 13.92
CA GLU A 73 9.92 -5.25 13.78
C GLU A 73 9.37 -6.24 12.74
N VAL A 74 8.07 -6.57 12.80
CA VAL A 74 7.42 -7.44 11.80
C VAL A 74 7.42 -6.77 10.41
N TRP A 75 7.05 -5.50 10.37
CA TRP A 75 6.95 -4.75 9.12
C TRP A 75 8.31 -4.64 8.41
N SER A 76 9.37 -4.26 9.14
CA SER A 76 10.71 -4.10 8.58
C SER A 76 11.32 -5.42 8.09
N ASN A 77 11.01 -6.56 8.73
CA ASN A 77 11.41 -7.88 8.24
C ASN A 77 10.84 -8.17 6.86
N ASN A 78 9.57 -7.85 6.62
CA ASN A 78 8.95 -7.93 5.30
C ASN A 78 9.67 -7.00 4.29
N LEU A 79 9.95 -5.75 4.64
CA LEU A 79 10.66 -4.83 3.73
C LEU A 79 12.07 -5.32 3.38
N HIS A 80 12.75 -5.99 4.31
CA HIS A 80 14.10 -6.52 4.10
C HIS A 80 14.14 -7.56 2.98
N THR A 81 13.13 -8.42 2.89
CA THR A 81 12.99 -9.44 1.83
C THR A 81 13.05 -8.83 0.43
N PHE A 82 12.56 -7.60 0.27
CA PHE A 82 12.46 -6.92 -1.02
C PHE A 82 13.43 -5.75 -1.17
N LYS A 83 14.40 -5.60 -0.26
CA LYS A 83 15.35 -4.49 -0.26
C LYS A 83 16.12 -4.35 -1.58
N LYS A 84 16.53 -5.48 -2.17
CA LYS A 84 17.25 -5.49 -3.45
C LYS A 84 16.40 -4.96 -4.60
N GLU A 85 15.17 -5.45 -4.72
CA GLU A 85 14.21 -5.00 -5.72
C GLU A 85 13.89 -3.51 -5.53
N TRP A 86 13.69 -3.08 -4.29
CA TRP A 86 13.45 -1.68 -3.97
C TRP A 86 14.60 -0.76 -4.42
N HIS A 87 15.85 -1.18 -4.21
CA HIS A 87 17.00 -0.42 -4.73
C HIS A 87 17.03 -0.36 -6.26
N GLN A 88 16.61 -1.42 -6.96
CA GLN A 88 16.52 -1.42 -8.42
C GLN A 88 15.43 -0.46 -8.91
N ILE A 89 14.27 -0.45 -8.27
CA ILE A 89 13.17 0.49 -8.57
C ILE A 89 13.66 1.94 -8.44
N LYS A 90 14.31 2.31 -7.33
CA LYS A 90 14.80 3.68 -7.11
C LYS A 90 15.88 4.10 -8.12
N ASN A 91 16.70 3.17 -8.57
CA ASN A 91 17.70 3.45 -9.62
C ASN A 91 17.06 3.64 -10.99
N ALA A 92 15.99 2.90 -11.29
CA ALA A 92 15.27 2.99 -12.55
C ALA A 92 14.31 4.19 -12.62
N LEU A 93 13.80 4.65 -11.48
CA LEU A 93 12.81 5.70 -11.36
C LEU A 93 13.31 6.88 -10.52
N PRO A 94 14.44 7.55 -10.87
CA PRO A 94 14.94 8.69 -10.11
C PRO A 94 13.93 9.84 -10.06
N VAL A 95 14.05 10.71 -9.05
CA VAL A 95 13.22 11.92 -8.91
C VAL A 95 13.25 12.74 -10.21
N GLY A 96 12.10 13.24 -10.63
CA GLY A 96 11.89 13.93 -11.91
C GLY A 96 11.52 13.00 -13.07
N THR A 97 11.60 11.69 -12.90
CA THR A 97 11.17 10.73 -13.93
C THR A 97 9.66 10.83 -14.16
N LYS A 98 9.25 10.98 -15.42
CA LYS A 98 7.84 10.84 -15.81
C LYS A 98 7.49 9.36 -15.90
N VAL A 99 6.42 8.96 -15.23
CA VAL A 99 5.92 7.57 -15.20
C VAL A 99 4.54 7.47 -15.81
N THR A 100 4.22 6.26 -16.28
CA THR A 100 2.89 5.86 -16.75
C THR A 100 2.44 4.66 -15.92
N GLY A 101 1.14 4.56 -15.70
CA GLY A 101 0.58 3.51 -14.88
C GLY A 101 -0.94 3.49 -14.94
N HIS A 102 -1.55 2.81 -13.98
CA HIS A 102 -2.99 2.91 -13.74
C HIS A 102 -3.30 2.99 -12.26
N ILE A 103 -4.48 3.51 -11.94
CA ILE A 103 -5.03 3.47 -10.59
C ILE A 103 -5.17 2.01 -10.16
N GLU A 104 -4.50 1.63 -9.09
CA GLU A 104 -4.55 0.27 -8.55
C GLU A 104 -5.59 0.19 -7.44
N ALA A 105 -5.52 1.08 -6.45
CA ALA A 105 -6.45 1.14 -5.32
C ALA A 105 -6.48 2.53 -4.67
N PHE A 106 -7.53 2.80 -3.90
CA PHE A 106 -7.60 3.98 -3.03
C PHE A 106 -7.35 3.56 -1.58
N PHE A 107 -6.32 4.16 -0.98
CA PHE A 107 -5.86 3.87 0.37
C PHE A 107 -6.06 5.10 1.27
N PRO A 108 -6.05 4.95 2.60
CA PRO A 108 -6.06 6.09 3.53
C PRO A 108 -4.87 7.05 3.34
N HIS A 109 -3.78 6.55 2.75
CA HIS A 109 -2.59 7.34 2.42
C HIS A 109 -2.75 8.18 1.13
N GLY A 110 -3.71 7.85 0.28
CA GLY A 110 -3.85 8.39 -1.08
C GLY A 110 -4.13 7.30 -2.11
N THR A 111 -3.89 7.60 -3.37
CA THR A 111 -4.15 6.65 -4.46
C THR A 111 -2.90 5.83 -4.73
N LEU A 112 -3.02 4.51 -4.64
CA LEU A 112 -2.00 3.59 -5.10
C LEU A 112 -2.07 3.47 -6.61
N ILE A 113 -0.92 3.62 -7.25
CA ILE A 113 -0.72 3.54 -8.69
C ILE A 113 0.17 2.36 -8.99
N HIS A 114 -0.25 1.50 -9.92
CA HIS A 114 0.66 0.54 -10.52
C HIS A 114 1.47 1.24 -11.61
N ILE A 115 2.76 1.42 -11.38
CA ILE A 115 3.70 1.98 -12.35
C ILE A 115 4.17 0.85 -13.28
N PHE A 116 3.93 0.98 -14.58
CA PHE A 116 4.26 -0.07 -15.54
C PHE A 116 5.76 -0.37 -15.60
N GLN A 117 6.58 0.66 -15.41
CA GLN A 117 8.02 0.49 -15.31
C GLN A 117 8.37 -0.22 -14.00
N HIS A 118 8.98 -1.42 -14.12
CA HIS A 118 9.43 -2.24 -13.00
C HIS A 118 8.33 -2.71 -12.03
N ASN A 119 7.05 -2.67 -12.44
CA ASN A 119 5.89 -3.07 -11.61
C ASN A 119 5.88 -2.40 -10.23
N ALA A 120 6.39 -1.16 -10.15
CA ALA A 120 6.52 -0.45 -8.89
C ALA A 120 5.16 0.06 -8.40
N VAL A 121 5.03 0.22 -7.08
CA VAL A 121 3.85 0.83 -6.47
C VAL A 121 4.14 2.31 -6.24
N GLY A 122 3.35 3.17 -6.86
CA GLY A 122 3.36 4.61 -6.63
C GLY A 122 2.28 5.04 -5.64
N LEU A 123 2.52 6.12 -4.93
CA LEU A 123 1.53 6.80 -4.09
C LEU A 123 1.36 8.23 -4.58
N ALA A 124 0.13 8.59 -4.95
CA ALA A 124 -0.24 9.96 -5.29
C ALA A 124 -1.23 10.51 -4.25
N ASP A 125 -1.09 11.79 -3.90
CA ASP A 125 -2.11 12.51 -3.13
C ASP A 125 -3.38 12.64 -3.98
N THR A 126 -4.42 11.88 -3.63
CA THR A 126 -5.71 11.87 -4.31
C THR A 126 -6.30 13.28 -4.42
N HIS A 127 -6.17 14.10 -3.38
CA HIS A 127 -6.80 15.42 -3.33
C HIS A 127 -6.17 16.40 -4.33
N SER A 128 -4.90 16.20 -4.68
CA SER A 128 -4.16 17.08 -5.61
C SER A 128 -4.69 17.07 -7.06
N TYR A 129 -5.41 16.01 -7.45
CA TYR A 129 -5.90 15.80 -8.81
C TYR A 129 -7.37 15.37 -8.91
N ALA A 130 -8.01 14.91 -7.83
CA ALA A 130 -9.41 14.45 -7.87
C ALA A 130 -10.40 15.53 -8.35
N GLU A 131 -10.18 16.80 -8.03
CA GLU A 131 -11.05 17.89 -8.51
C GLU A 131 -10.87 18.20 -10.00
N LYS A 132 -9.74 17.79 -10.59
CA LYS A 132 -9.38 18.03 -11.99
C LYS A 132 -9.76 16.86 -12.89
N ALA A 133 -9.96 15.68 -12.31
CA ALA A 133 -10.36 14.47 -12.99
C ALA A 133 -11.89 14.29 -12.91
N PRO A 134 -12.57 13.97 -14.02
CA PRO A 134 -13.95 13.50 -13.97
C PRO A 134 -14.11 12.33 -13.00
N SER A 135 -15.20 12.33 -12.23
CA SER A 135 -15.47 11.26 -11.26
C SER A 135 -15.59 9.88 -11.91
N GLU A 136 -15.98 9.80 -13.19
CA GLU A 136 -16.03 8.53 -13.92
C GLU A 136 -14.64 7.90 -14.13
N TRP A 137 -13.57 8.69 -14.07
CA TRP A 137 -12.19 8.22 -14.26
C TRP A 137 -11.50 7.86 -12.94
N MET A 138 -12.14 8.15 -11.80
CA MET A 138 -11.59 7.92 -10.46
C MET A 138 -11.88 6.50 -9.96
N TYR A 139 -11.59 5.50 -10.78
CA TYR A 139 -11.75 4.08 -10.46
C TYR A 139 -10.51 3.28 -10.87
N PRO A 140 -10.26 2.11 -10.25
CA PRO A 140 -9.16 1.24 -10.65
C PRO A 140 -9.12 0.98 -12.15
N ARG A 141 -7.92 0.74 -12.66
CA ARG A 141 -7.56 0.52 -14.07
C ARG A 141 -7.52 1.75 -14.98
N HIS A 142 -8.00 2.93 -14.57
CA HIS A 142 -7.80 4.13 -15.39
C HIS A 142 -6.32 4.51 -15.47
N GLU A 143 -5.88 4.83 -16.68
CA GLU A 143 -4.50 5.19 -16.95
C GLU A 143 -4.15 6.53 -16.32
N ILE A 144 -2.88 6.65 -15.89
CA ILE A 144 -2.34 7.86 -15.30
C ILE A 144 -0.97 8.18 -15.86
N THR A 145 -0.62 9.46 -15.79
CA THR A 145 0.78 9.92 -15.82
C THR A 145 1.11 10.70 -14.56
N ALA A 146 2.34 10.61 -14.08
CA ALA A 146 2.82 11.39 -12.95
C ALA A 146 4.34 11.60 -13.04
N ILE A 147 4.89 12.37 -12.11
CA ILE A 147 6.33 12.59 -11.96
C ILE A 147 6.78 12.05 -10.61
N VAL A 148 7.90 11.34 -10.57
CA VAL A 148 8.50 10.88 -9.32
C VAL A 148 8.98 12.08 -8.51
N GLN A 149 8.42 12.27 -7.32
CA GLN A 149 8.81 13.32 -6.38
C GLN A 149 9.82 12.81 -5.34
N GLY A 150 9.69 11.55 -4.94
CA GLY A 150 10.50 10.97 -3.87
C GLY A 150 10.11 9.53 -3.56
N TYR A 151 10.42 9.08 -2.35
CA TYR A 151 10.23 7.70 -1.94
C TYR A 151 9.78 7.60 -0.50
N ASP A 152 8.77 6.77 -0.26
CA ASP A 152 8.38 6.33 1.06
C ASP A 152 9.19 5.08 1.42
N GLU A 153 10.23 5.26 2.22
CA GLU A 153 11.07 4.15 2.68
C GLU A 153 10.36 3.25 3.70
N LEU A 154 9.29 3.74 4.35
CA LEU A 154 8.51 2.96 5.31
C LEU A 154 7.60 1.97 4.61
N ASN A 155 7.05 2.31 3.45
CA ASN A 155 6.17 1.41 2.68
C ASN A 155 6.80 0.89 1.38
N GLN A 156 8.00 1.35 1.00
CA GLN A 156 8.61 1.08 -0.31
C GLN A 156 7.71 1.53 -1.48
N TRP A 157 7.10 2.71 -1.35
CA TRP A 157 6.29 3.33 -2.40
C TRP A 157 7.03 4.49 -3.06
N VAL A 158 6.84 4.65 -4.36
CA VAL A 158 7.34 5.81 -5.11
C VAL A 158 6.37 6.96 -4.92
N ILE A 159 6.80 8.07 -4.34
CA ILE A 159 5.94 9.24 -4.15
C ILE A 159 5.82 9.98 -5.48
N LEU A 160 4.58 10.24 -5.90
CA LEU A 160 4.24 10.83 -7.18
C LEU A 160 3.63 12.22 -7.00
N GLU A 161 3.96 13.12 -7.92
CA GLU A 161 3.34 14.44 -8.04
C GLU A 161 2.85 14.67 -9.48
N GLN A 162 2.13 15.78 -9.68
CA GLN A 162 1.62 16.18 -11.01
C GLN A 162 0.83 15.06 -11.70
N THR A 163 0.01 14.35 -10.91
CA THR A 163 -0.78 13.21 -11.39
C THR A 163 -1.91 13.70 -12.30
N GLN A 164 -2.06 13.02 -13.43
CA GLN A 164 -3.15 13.22 -14.38
C GLN A 164 -3.76 11.87 -14.72
N VAL A 165 -5.09 11.77 -14.64
CA VAL A 165 -5.87 10.57 -14.98
C VAL A 165 -6.48 10.75 -16.36
N PHE A 166 -6.58 9.65 -17.11
CA PHE A 166 -7.13 9.62 -18.46
C PHE A 166 -8.37 8.71 -18.51
N GLU A 167 -9.24 8.93 -19.50
CA GLU A 167 -10.43 8.12 -19.76
C GLU A 167 -10.09 6.66 -20.08
N ASN A 168 -8.94 6.42 -20.70
CA ASN A 168 -8.50 5.09 -21.07
C ASN A 168 -8.35 4.19 -19.84
N GLN A 169 -8.83 2.97 -19.96
CA GLN A 169 -8.60 1.92 -18.97
C GLN A 169 -7.56 0.94 -19.49
N PHE A 170 -6.64 0.55 -18.61
CA PHE A 170 -5.70 -0.52 -18.88
C PHE A 170 -6.45 -1.86 -18.98
N THR A 171 -6.31 -2.53 -20.14
CA THR A 171 -6.99 -3.80 -20.44
C THR A 171 -6.08 -5.03 -20.36
N GLY A 172 -4.89 -4.89 -19.76
CA GLY A 172 -3.88 -5.95 -19.68
C GLY A 172 -4.14 -6.98 -18.59
#